data_AF-A0A0I9U1Y7-F1
#
_entry.id   AF-A0A0I9U1Y7-F1
#
_cell.length_a   1.000
_cell.length_b   1.000
_cell.length_c   1.000
_cell.angle_alpha   90.00
_cell.angle_beta   90.00
_cell.angle_gamma   90.00
#
_symmetry.space_group_name_H-M   'P 1'
#
loop_
_entity.id
_entity.type
_entity.pdbx_description
1 polymer ?
#
loop_
_entity_poly.entity_id
_entity_poly.type
_entity_poly.pdbx_seq_one_letter_code
_entity_poly.pdbx_strand_id
1 'polypeptide(L)'
;MAANKLIDVSKLNEALVIYDQALRALPFATLTEVANLLKLNVMDLQGKHARINERRRAGGTQSYKIGKNFGLVDKLLGYEPSVIEPKDVVCITKENSQKYDDNELLIIGGTPVSNTTKKHPMETKVAFTLVRSHLEDIVYSLFSAERDEDSNSPGGAFDGIYTKMDMLITRGDVNAARGNFAISGEFAAPTSDTDYAAYENLVEWIGGANTYLRSSIGGVPQLLCAETVLKAARSALRNKLRMQEYPSMQRMLELLREDAMCPNLIVSSHEALGQGSRLTLQKVGNIDVAFNTQAASKFCQIRDIYEDPNEWQFWLQAGYDTRINDWHEKVFRCNEQKNESLDLAGDYCKTGGVQVAITGTDKGQWSIQGKVAKRGNGQCIIGLPPGKYTIEFTDADGKTKPANTQVTVVAGEVATATGAYT
;
A
#
# COMPACT_ATOMS: atom_id res chain seq x y z
N MET A 1 -22.61 11.66 44.96
CA MET A 1 -22.52 10.36 44.27
C MET A 1 -21.81 10.61 42.95
N ALA A 2 -20.59 10.08 42.78
CA ALA A 2 -19.88 10.21 41.51
C ALA A 2 -20.72 9.55 40.42
N ALA A 3 -21.00 10.26 39.33
CA ALA A 3 -21.64 9.67 38.16
C ALA A 3 -20.79 8.48 37.73
N ASN A 4 -21.37 7.28 37.74
CA ASN A 4 -20.69 6.07 37.24
C ASN A 4 -20.35 6.34 35.77
N LYS A 5 -19.07 6.54 35.48
CA LYS A 5 -18.57 6.65 34.11
C LYS A 5 -18.85 5.32 33.41
N LEU A 6 -19.33 5.38 32.17
CA LEU A 6 -19.63 4.20 31.35
C LEU A 6 -18.35 3.42 31.02
N ILE A 7 -17.22 4.13 30.89
CA ILE A 7 -15.87 3.60 30.69
C ILE A 7 -14.99 4.16 31.80
N ASP A 8 -14.32 3.26 32.52
CA ASP A 8 -13.34 3.60 33.56
C ASP A 8 -11.93 3.33 33.04
N VAL A 9 -11.05 4.34 33.10
CA VAL A 9 -9.64 4.24 32.67
C VAL A 9 -8.90 3.13 33.44
N SER A 10 -9.30 2.86 34.69
CA SER A 10 -8.73 1.78 35.50
C SER A 10 -9.10 0.41 34.93
N LYS A 11 -10.36 0.23 34.51
CA LYS A 11 -10.83 -1.01 33.88
C LYS A 11 -10.28 -1.21 32.48
N LEU A 12 -10.04 -0.13 31.74
CA LEU A 12 -9.33 -0.13 30.46
C LEU A 12 -7.89 -0.63 30.63
N ASN A 13 -7.17 -0.15 31.65
CA ASN A 13 -5.83 -0.63 31.96
C ASN A 13 -5.83 -2.11 32.41
N GLU A 14 -6.81 -2.53 33.21
CA GLU A 14 -7.00 -3.95 33.55
C GLU A 14 -7.26 -4.80 32.30
N ALA A 15 -8.11 -4.34 31.38
CA ALA A 15 -8.39 -5.03 30.13
C ALA A 15 -7.13 -5.16 29.25
N LEU A 16 -6.30 -4.12 29.15
CA LEU A 16 -5.03 -4.18 28.43
C LEU A 16 -4.07 -5.23 29.02
N VAL A 17 -4.01 -5.34 30.35
CA VAL A 17 -3.16 -6.34 31.02
C VAL A 17 -3.72 -7.76 30.84
N ILE A 18 -5.03 -7.94 30.95
CA ILE A 18 -5.68 -9.24 30.79
C ILE A 18 -5.58 -9.76 29.35
N TYR A 19 -5.76 -8.87 28.36
CA TYR A 19 -5.79 -9.23 26.95
C TYR A 19 -4.49 -8.94 26.19
N ASP A 20 -3.39 -8.58 26.89
CA ASP A 20 -2.11 -8.21 26.26
C ASP A 20 -1.64 -9.26 25.23
N GLN A 21 -1.72 -10.55 25.58
CA GLN A 21 -1.33 -11.63 24.67
C GLN A 21 -2.19 -11.68 23.40
N ALA A 22 -3.50 -11.45 23.53
CA ALA A 22 -4.41 -11.42 22.39
C ALA A 22 -4.15 -10.18 21.52
N LEU A 23 -3.98 -9.01 22.14
CA LEU A 23 -3.69 -7.75 21.46
C LEU A 23 -2.36 -7.79 20.69
N ARG A 24 -1.32 -8.42 21.25
CA ARG A 24 -0.02 -8.62 20.58
C ARG A 24 -0.08 -9.59 19.40
N ALA A 25 -1.04 -10.51 19.40
CA ALA A 25 -1.24 -11.48 18.33
C ALA A 25 -2.09 -10.95 17.15
N LEU A 26 -2.91 -9.91 17.37
CA LEU A 26 -3.73 -9.29 16.33
C LEU A 26 -2.92 -8.78 15.12
N PRO A 27 -1.77 -8.08 15.30
CA PRO A 27 -0.92 -7.68 14.18
C PRO A 27 -0.49 -8.87 13.32
N PHE A 28 -0.09 -9.96 13.95
CA PHE A 28 0.32 -11.16 13.24
C PHE A 28 -0.85 -11.81 12.49
N ALA A 29 -2.03 -11.92 13.11
CA ALA A 29 -3.20 -12.53 12.49
C ALA A 29 -3.68 -11.75 11.25
N THR A 30 -3.84 -10.42 11.39
CA THR A 30 -4.28 -9.53 10.31
C THR A 30 -3.28 -9.48 9.15
N LEU A 31 -1.99 -9.33 9.46
CA LEU A 31 -0.94 -9.35 8.43
C LEU A 31 -0.82 -10.72 7.76
N THR A 32 -1.00 -11.82 8.50
CA THR A 32 -0.94 -13.18 7.92
C THR A 32 -2.08 -13.43 6.95
N GLU A 33 -3.27 -12.88 7.19
CA GLU A 33 -4.40 -12.98 6.26
C GLU A 33 -4.07 -12.31 4.92
N VAL A 34 -3.61 -11.06 4.97
CA VAL A 34 -3.21 -10.30 3.77
C VAL A 34 -2.00 -10.93 3.10
N ALA A 35 -1.01 -11.37 3.88
CA ALA A 35 0.18 -12.04 3.37
C ALA A 35 -0.13 -13.39 2.73
N ASN A 36 -1.14 -14.13 3.19
CA ASN A 36 -1.56 -15.38 2.56
C ASN A 36 -2.20 -15.15 1.18
N LEU A 37 -2.88 -14.02 1.00
CA LEU A 37 -3.46 -13.61 -0.28
C LEU A 37 -2.38 -13.11 -1.26
N LEU A 38 -1.44 -12.32 -0.75
CA LEU A 38 -0.31 -11.77 -1.50
C LEU A 38 0.92 -12.69 -1.55
N LYS A 39 0.86 -13.86 -0.90
CA LYS A 39 1.94 -14.86 -0.79
C LYS A 39 3.27 -14.28 -0.28
N LEU A 40 3.19 -13.37 0.69
CA LEU A 40 4.31 -12.76 1.39
C LEU A 40 4.71 -13.62 2.61
N ASN A 41 5.98 -13.56 3.01
CA ASN A 41 6.40 -14.15 4.28
C ASN A 41 6.24 -13.12 5.38
N VAL A 42 5.63 -13.52 6.49
CA VAL A 42 5.50 -12.70 7.70
C VAL A 42 6.49 -13.21 8.73
N MET A 43 7.30 -12.32 9.29
CA MET A 43 8.31 -12.66 10.28
C MET A 43 8.27 -11.74 11.49
N ASP A 44 8.44 -12.31 12.67
CA ASP A 44 8.67 -11.55 13.90
C ASP A 44 10.19 -11.38 14.08
N LEU A 45 10.66 -10.14 14.10
CA LEU A 45 12.09 -9.83 14.14
C LEU A 45 12.40 -8.74 15.15
N GLN A 46 13.41 -8.99 15.99
CA GLN A 46 14.06 -7.96 16.78
C GLN A 46 15.38 -7.55 16.12
N GLY A 47 15.49 -6.25 15.80
CA GLY A 47 16.72 -5.66 15.28
C GLY A 47 17.00 -5.99 13.81
N LYS A 48 18.27 -5.87 13.42
CA LYS A 48 18.71 -5.94 12.03
C LYS A 48 18.99 -7.39 11.60
N HIS A 49 18.35 -7.83 10.52
CA HIS A 49 18.62 -9.14 9.92
C HIS A 49 19.09 -9.00 8.47
N ALA A 50 20.15 -9.71 8.11
CA ALA A 50 20.73 -9.69 6.77
C ALA A 50 20.73 -11.10 6.16
N ARG A 51 20.04 -11.27 5.04
CA ARG A 51 20.08 -12.49 4.22
C ARG A 51 21.16 -12.32 3.16
N ILE A 52 22.17 -13.17 3.15
CA ILE A 52 23.24 -13.12 2.15
C ILE A 52 22.86 -13.98 0.95
N ASN A 53 22.72 -13.36 -0.22
CA ASN A 53 22.50 -14.10 -1.46
C ASN A 53 23.84 -14.40 -2.13
N GLU A 54 24.12 -15.68 -2.31
CA GLU A 54 25.31 -16.15 -3.02
C GLU A 54 25.04 -16.22 -4.52
N ARG A 55 25.86 -15.53 -5.32
CA ARG A 55 25.71 -15.41 -6.77
C ARG A 55 26.85 -16.14 -7.46
N ARG A 56 26.53 -17.04 -8.39
CA ARG A 56 27.52 -17.69 -9.24
C ARG A 56 27.69 -16.95 -10.56
N ARG A 57 28.89 -16.46 -10.87
CA ARG A 57 29.22 -15.95 -12.21
C ARG A 57 29.27 -17.10 -13.22
N ALA A 58 28.63 -16.94 -14.37
CA ALA A 58 28.72 -17.88 -15.48
C ALA A 58 30.06 -17.71 -16.23
N GLY A 59 30.47 -18.72 -17.02
CA GLY A 59 31.65 -18.63 -17.91
C GLY A 59 32.96 -19.25 -17.38
N GLY A 60 32.96 -19.81 -16.17
CA GLY A 60 34.10 -20.59 -15.66
C GLY A 60 34.25 -21.98 -16.30
N THR A 61 33.18 -22.52 -16.91
CA THR A 61 33.21 -23.82 -17.60
C THR A 61 33.54 -23.60 -19.07
N GLN A 62 34.71 -24.04 -19.51
CA GLN A 62 35.18 -23.90 -20.89
C GLN A 62 35.59 -25.26 -21.45
N SER A 63 35.38 -25.49 -22.76
CA SER A 63 35.87 -26.70 -23.42
C SER A 63 37.40 -26.77 -23.36
N TYR A 64 37.92 -27.94 -23.00
CA TYR A 64 39.34 -28.21 -22.95
C TYR A 64 39.87 -28.53 -24.36
N LYS A 65 40.88 -27.79 -24.80
CA LYS A 65 41.66 -28.08 -26.01
C LYS A 65 43.10 -27.67 -25.76
N ILE A 66 44.05 -28.53 -26.11
CA ILE A 66 45.49 -28.22 -26.05
C ILE A 66 45.77 -26.97 -26.90
N GLY A 67 46.45 -25.97 -26.31
CA GLY A 67 46.81 -24.71 -26.96
C GLY A 67 45.76 -23.58 -26.87
N LYS A 68 44.62 -23.79 -26.20
CA LYS A 68 43.62 -22.73 -25.97
C LYS A 68 44.05 -21.84 -24.80
N ASN A 69 43.95 -20.53 -24.96
CA ASN A 69 44.11 -19.59 -23.85
C ASN A 69 42.85 -19.67 -22.97
N PHE A 70 43.01 -20.09 -21.71
CA PHE A 70 41.90 -20.24 -20.78
C PHE A 70 41.62 -18.87 -20.12
N GLY A 71 40.43 -18.32 -20.33
CA GLY A 71 40.02 -17.11 -19.63
C GLY A 71 39.75 -17.42 -18.16
N LEU A 72 40.62 -16.97 -17.26
CA LEU A 72 40.42 -17.06 -15.81
C LEU A 72 39.29 -16.12 -15.38
N VAL A 73 38.32 -16.64 -14.63
CA VAL A 73 37.26 -15.82 -14.02
C VAL A 73 37.66 -15.54 -12.58
N ASP A 74 38.02 -14.30 -12.27
CA ASP A 74 38.67 -13.90 -11.00
C ASP A 74 37.86 -14.09 -9.71
N LYS A 75 36.58 -14.46 -9.80
CA LYS A 75 35.73 -14.84 -8.66
C LYS A 75 34.45 -15.48 -9.18
N LEU A 76 34.27 -16.76 -8.90
CA LEU A 76 33.05 -17.48 -9.29
C LEU A 76 31.85 -17.11 -8.41
N LEU A 77 32.07 -16.69 -7.16
CA LEU A 77 31.04 -16.35 -6.18
C LEU A 77 31.04 -14.84 -5.86
N GLY A 78 29.87 -14.21 -5.87
CA GLY A 78 29.63 -12.86 -5.36
C GLY A 78 28.56 -12.90 -4.26
N TYR A 79 28.66 -12.01 -3.28
CA TYR A 79 27.73 -11.96 -2.15
C TYR A 79 26.99 -10.63 -2.17
N GLU A 80 25.65 -10.66 -2.18
CA GLU A 80 24.81 -9.47 -2.09
C GLU A 80 23.87 -9.62 -0.88
N PRO A 81 24.08 -8.84 0.20
CA PRO A 81 23.23 -8.91 1.38
C PRO A 81 21.92 -8.13 1.18
N SER A 82 20.79 -8.76 1.49
CA SER A 82 19.48 -8.13 1.63
C SER A 82 19.15 -7.94 3.11
N VAL A 83 18.96 -6.68 3.52
CA VAL A 83 18.84 -6.28 4.93
C VAL A 83 17.40 -5.87 5.23
N ILE A 84 16.91 -6.24 6.42
CA ILE A 84 15.65 -5.78 7.02
C ILE A 84 15.92 -5.26 8.43
N GLU A 85 15.32 -4.14 8.78
CA GLU A 85 15.44 -3.50 10.09
C GLU A 85 14.12 -2.81 10.47
N PRO A 86 13.24 -3.48 11.24
CA PRO A 86 11.98 -2.91 11.72
C PRO A 86 12.19 -1.55 12.39
N LYS A 87 11.48 -0.53 11.92
CA LYS A 87 11.50 0.83 12.47
C LYS A 87 10.24 1.10 13.26
N ASP A 88 10.39 1.71 14.43
CA ASP A 88 9.27 1.96 15.34
C ASP A 88 8.28 2.97 14.76
N VAL A 89 7.02 2.56 14.73
CA VAL A 89 5.84 3.35 14.34
C VAL A 89 4.99 3.54 15.58
N VAL A 90 4.36 4.71 15.71
CA VAL A 90 3.49 5.05 16.84
C VAL A 90 2.08 5.44 16.37
N CYS A 91 1.08 5.01 17.12
CA CYS A 91 -0.29 5.52 17.03
C CYS A 91 -0.65 6.19 18.36
N ILE A 92 -0.98 7.48 18.30
CA ILE A 92 -1.33 8.29 19.46
C ILE A 92 -2.70 8.90 19.21
N THR A 93 -3.69 8.54 20.02
CA THR A 93 -5.03 9.15 19.95
C THR A 93 -5.43 9.76 21.29
N LYS A 94 -6.22 10.83 21.20
CA LYS A 94 -6.86 11.48 22.34
C LYS A 94 -8.33 11.10 22.32
N GLU A 95 -8.72 10.27 23.27
CA GLU A 95 -10.08 9.75 23.41
C GLU A 95 -10.80 10.43 24.58
N ASN A 96 -12.14 10.45 24.52
CA ASN A 96 -12.97 11.02 25.57
C ASN A 96 -14.05 10.02 26.00
N SER A 97 -14.11 9.70 27.29
CA SER A 97 -15.01 8.71 27.86
C SER A 97 -16.50 9.06 27.73
N GLN A 98 -16.85 10.34 27.54
CA GLN A 98 -18.24 10.79 27.39
C GLN A 98 -18.79 10.61 25.98
N LYS A 99 -17.94 10.36 24.98
CA LYS A 99 -18.37 10.12 23.60
C LYS A 99 -18.88 8.70 23.35
N TYR A 100 -18.69 7.79 24.31
CA TYR A 100 -19.17 6.42 24.23
C TYR A 100 -20.52 6.32 24.93
N ASP A 101 -21.58 6.17 24.16
CA ASP A 101 -22.95 6.01 24.63
C ASP A 101 -23.36 4.53 24.67
N ASP A 102 -24.19 4.19 25.65
CA ASP A 102 -24.67 2.82 25.94
C ASP A 102 -25.50 2.23 24.78
N ASN A 103 -25.90 3.08 23.82
CA ASN A 103 -26.73 2.72 22.67
C ASN A 103 -25.95 2.11 21.49
N GLU A 104 -24.60 2.14 21.48
CA GLU A 104 -23.80 1.59 20.36
C GLU A 104 -23.41 0.10 20.48
N LEU A 105 -24.08 -0.65 21.36
CA LEU A 105 -23.95 -2.11 21.44
C LEU A 105 -25.28 -2.83 21.66
N LEU A 106 -26.11 -2.85 20.63
CA LEU A 106 -27.14 -3.87 20.52
C LEU A 106 -26.59 -5.04 19.69
N ILE A 107 -26.23 -6.10 20.41
CA ILE A 107 -26.09 -7.51 19.96
C ILE A 107 -24.66 -7.94 19.58
N ILE A 108 -24.04 -8.74 20.45
CA ILE A 108 -23.00 -9.73 20.10
C ILE A 108 -23.68 -11.10 20.09
N GLY A 109 -23.65 -11.82 18.97
CA GLY A 109 -24.04 -13.23 18.91
C GLY A 109 -25.53 -13.56 19.16
N GLY A 110 -26.46 -12.63 18.94
CA GLY A 110 -27.89 -12.91 19.03
C GLY A 110 -28.46 -13.06 20.46
N THR A 111 -27.70 -12.70 21.49
CA THR A 111 -28.21 -12.64 22.87
C THR A 111 -28.17 -11.19 23.39
N PRO A 112 -29.26 -10.65 23.97
CA PRO A 112 -29.22 -9.33 24.59
C PRO A 112 -28.26 -9.34 25.79
N VAL A 113 -27.36 -8.36 25.86
CA VAL A 113 -26.40 -8.25 26.97
C VAL A 113 -27.17 -7.88 28.24
N SER A 114 -27.02 -8.69 29.30
CA SER A 114 -27.77 -8.49 30.54
C SER A 114 -27.23 -7.31 31.34
N ASN A 115 -28.12 -6.35 31.64
CA ASN A 115 -27.83 -5.11 32.38
C ASN A 115 -27.53 -5.32 33.89
N THR A 116 -27.50 -6.57 34.36
CA THR A 116 -27.38 -6.94 35.78
C THR A 116 -25.93 -7.19 36.24
N THR A 117 -25.02 -7.57 35.34
CA THR A 117 -23.62 -7.86 35.71
C THR A 117 -22.67 -6.67 35.54
N LYS A 118 -23.09 -5.58 34.87
CA LYS A 118 -22.31 -4.33 34.66
C LYS A 118 -20.82 -4.54 34.29
N LYS A 119 -20.47 -5.69 33.71
CA LYS A 119 -19.23 -5.93 33.00
C LYS A 119 -19.53 -5.69 31.53
N HIS A 120 -19.61 -4.43 31.13
CA HIS A 120 -19.79 -4.12 29.72
C HIS A 120 -18.50 -4.53 28.98
N PRO A 121 -18.57 -5.23 27.84
CA PRO A 121 -17.38 -5.58 27.04
C PRO A 121 -16.87 -4.38 26.21
N MET A 122 -17.30 -3.15 26.54
CA MET A 122 -17.02 -1.94 25.77
C MET A 122 -15.55 -1.59 25.81
N GLU A 123 -14.91 -1.69 26.97
CA GLU A 123 -13.48 -1.42 27.13
C GLU A 123 -12.62 -2.36 26.28
N THR A 124 -13.04 -3.64 26.20
CA THR A 124 -12.39 -4.62 25.33
C THR A 124 -12.64 -4.30 23.86
N LYS A 125 -13.88 -4.00 23.46
CA LYS A 125 -14.20 -3.64 22.07
C LYS A 125 -13.43 -2.39 21.62
N VAL A 126 -13.39 -1.34 22.44
CA VAL A 126 -12.67 -0.09 22.15
C VAL A 126 -11.18 -0.35 21.98
N ALA A 127 -10.55 -1.08 22.91
CA ALA A 127 -9.13 -1.42 22.80
C ALA A 127 -8.82 -2.24 21.53
N PHE A 128 -9.63 -3.24 21.20
CA PHE A 128 -9.44 -4.06 19.99
C PHE A 128 -9.69 -3.25 18.71
N THR A 129 -10.69 -2.38 18.67
CA THR A 129 -10.97 -1.51 17.52
C THR A 129 -9.84 -0.52 17.27
N LEU A 130 -9.28 0.10 18.32
CA LEU A 130 -8.16 1.03 18.19
C LEU A 130 -6.90 0.33 17.64
N VAL A 131 -6.59 -0.87 18.14
CA VAL A 131 -5.48 -1.69 17.60
C VAL A 131 -5.76 -2.09 16.16
N ARG A 132 -6.98 -2.51 15.83
CA ARG A 132 -7.36 -2.93 14.47
C ARG A 132 -7.25 -1.78 13.46
N SER A 133 -7.72 -0.58 13.81
CA SER A 133 -7.64 0.59 12.94
C SER A 133 -6.19 0.94 12.61
N HIS A 134 -5.28 0.90 13.59
CA HIS A 134 -3.85 1.08 13.35
C HIS A 134 -3.29 0.04 12.37
N LEU A 135 -3.71 -1.22 12.50
CA LEU A 135 -3.25 -2.30 11.62
C LEU A 135 -3.78 -2.18 10.20
N GLU A 136 -5.03 -1.74 10.03
CA GLU A 136 -5.61 -1.48 8.72
C GLU A 136 -4.80 -0.39 7.99
N ASP A 137 -4.47 0.72 8.66
CA ASP A 137 -3.61 1.77 8.09
C ASP A 137 -2.24 1.26 7.64
N ILE A 138 -1.62 0.35 8.42
CA ILE A 138 -0.34 -0.27 8.06
C ILE A 138 -0.49 -1.19 6.85
N VAL A 139 -1.56 -1.99 6.80
CA VAL A 139 -1.84 -2.90 5.68
C VAL A 139 -2.00 -2.13 4.38
N TYR A 140 -2.75 -1.04 4.38
CA TYR A 140 -2.95 -0.22 3.19
C TYR A 140 -1.68 0.55 2.76
N SER A 141 -0.81 0.88 3.72
CA SER A 141 0.46 1.58 3.45
C SER A 141 1.61 0.63 3.11
N LEU A 142 1.44 -0.69 3.20
CA LEU A 142 2.51 -1.70 3.10
C LEU A 142 3.36 -1.59 1.82
N PHE A 143 2.75 -1.24 0.69
CA PHE A 143 3.46 -1.13 -0.59
C PHE A 143 3.93 0.29 -0.89
N SER A 144 3.12 1.30 -0.56
CA SER A 144 3.31 2.71 -0.96
C SER A 144 4.04 3.57 0.07
N ALA A 145 4.23 3.12 1.31
CA ALA A 145 4.85 3.92 2.36
C ALA A 145 6.29 4.31 2.02
N GLU A 146 6.67 5.53 2.36
CA GLU A 146 8.02 6.06 2.28
C GLU A 146 8.31 6.74 3.60
N ARG A 147 9.37 6.31 4.29
CA ARG A 147 9.64 6.83 5.63
C ARG A 147 9.94 8.33 5.58
N ASP A 148 9.21 9.09 6.38
CA ASP A 148 9.38 10.53 6.55
C ASP A 148 9.26 10.87 8.05
N GLU A 149 10.35 11.39 8.64
CA GLU A 149 10.41 11.70 10.07
C GLU A 149 9.57 12.94 10.44
N ASP A 150 9.19 13.76 9.46
CA ASP A 150 8.37 14.95 9.65
C ASP A 150 6.87 14.69 9.40
N SER A 151 6.53 13.54 8.81
CA SER A 151 5.15 13.21 8.42
C SER A 151 4.40 12.50 9.55
N ASN A 152 3.23 13.04 9.91
CA ASN A 152 2.31 12.43 10.88
C ASN A 152 1.31 11.47 10.22
N SER A 153 1.54 11.04 8.98
CA SER A 153 0.63 10.17 8.23
C SER A 153 1.10 8.71 8.21
N PRO A 154 0.20 7.73 8.10
CA PRO A 154 0.59 6.31 7.97
C PRO A 154 1.53 6.03 6.80
N GLY A 155 1.44 6.81 5.71
CA GLY A 155 2.35 6.71 4.56
C GLY A 155 3.79 7.10 4.86
N GLY A 156 4.05 7.86 5.94
CA GLY A 156 5.37 8.26 6.40
C GLY A 156 6.03 7.29 7.39
N ALA A 157 5.32 6.23 7.80
CA ALA A 157 5.68 5.45 8.97
C ALA A 157 6.89 4.52 8.77
N PHE A 158 7.00 3.88 7.60
CA PHE A 158 8.06 2.92 7.28
C PHE A 158 8.32 2.88 5.77
N ASP A 159 9.35 2.15 5.36
CA ASP A 159 9.64 1.95 3.94
C ASP A 159 8.84 0.76 3.40
N GLY A 160 7.87 1.06 2.54
CA GLY A 160 7.09 0.08 1.82
C GLY A 160 7.87 -0.60 0.69
N ILE A 161 7.26 -1.65 0.15
CA ILE A 161 7.89 -2.52 -0.86
C ILE A 161 8.27 -1.73 -2.13
N TYR A 162 7.42 -0.81 -2.60
CA TYR A 162 7.69 -0.02 -3.80
C TYR A 162 8.84 0.96 -3.60
N THR A 163 8.95 1.57 -2.42
CA THR A 163 10.07 2.44 -2.05
C THR A 163 11.39 1.66 -2.07
N LYS A 164 11.42 0.45 -1.49
CA LYS A 164 12.61 -0.43 -1.55
C LYS A 164 12.96 -0.84 -2.98
N MET A 165 11.97 -1.11 -3.83
CA MET A 165 12.21 -1.38 -5.25
C MET A 165 12.82 -0.17 -5.96
N ASP A 166 12.29 1.02 -5.74
CA ASP A 166 12.79 2.26 -6.36
C ASP A 166 14.23 2.56 -5.91
N MET A 167 14.58 2.27 -4.65
CA MET A 167 15.96 2.31 -4.17
C MET A 167 16.87 1.31 -4.89
N LEU A 168 16.41 0.07 -5.12
CA LEU A 168 17.18 -0.95 -5.86
C LEU A 168 17.40 -0.57 -7.33
N ILE A 169 16.40 0.05 -7.97
CA ILE A 169 16.51 0.60 -9.33
C ILE A 169 17.54 1.73 -9.35
N THR A 170 17.44 2.67 -8.40
CA THR A 170 18.36 3.83 -8.29
C THR A 170 19.80 3.41 -8.02
N ARG A 171 20.00 2.37 -7.20
CA ARG A 171 21.32 1.77 -6.94
C ARG A 171 21.91 1.05 -8.17
N GLY A 172 21.10 0.80 -9.19
CA GLY A 172 21.50 0.07 -10.40
C GLY A 172 21.54 -1.45 -10.20
N ASP A 173 20.97 -1.95 -9.10
CA ASP A 173 20.91 -3.37 -8.82
C ASP A 173 19.80 -4.08 -9.63
N VAL A 174 18.75 -3.32 -9.94
CA VAL A 174 17.69 -3.66 -10.89
C VAL A 174 17.82 -2.77 -12.13
N ASN A 175 18.12 -3.38 -13.28
CA ASN A 175 18.28 -2.65 -14.54
C ASN A 175 18.03 -3.55 -15.76
N ALA A 176 17.82 -2.93 -16.93
CA ALA A 176 17.56 -3.66 -18.17
C ALA A 176 18.71 -4.60 -18.56
N ALA A 177 19.96 -4.21 -18.28
CA ALA A 177 21.16 -4.98 -18.61
C ALA A 177 21.28 -6.29 -17.80
N ARG A 178 20.74 -6.32 -16.58
CA ARG A 178 20.69 -7.51 -15.72
C ARG A 178 19.47 -8.39 -15.98
N GLY A 179 18.56 -7.97 -16.86
CA GLY A 179 17.36 -8.74 -17.25
C GLY A 179 16.23 -8.73 -16.21
N ASN A 180 16.38 -8.00 -15.11
CA ASN A 180 15.41 -7.91 -14.00
C ASN A 180 14.53 -6.64 -14.07
N PHE A 181 14.69 -5.81 -15.10
CA PHE A 181 13.84 -4.66 -15.38
C PHE A 181 13.41 -4.66 -16.83
N ALA A 182 12.13 -4.40 -17.11
CA ALA A 182 11.68 -4.16 -18.47
C ALA A 182 10.48 -3.23 -18.53
N ILE A 183 10.47 -2.43 -19.58
CA ILE A 183 9.45 -1.42 -19.84
C ILE A 183 8.16 -2.13 -20.27
N SER A 184 7.03 -1.80 -19.64
CA SER A 184 5.71 -2.29 -20.03
C SER A 184 4.84 -1.22 -20.69
N GLY A 185 5.10 0.06 -20.42
CA GLY A 185 4.16 1.14 -20.69
C GLY A 185 3.03 1.21 -19.66
N GLU A 186 2.17 2.21 -19.82
CA GLU A 186 0.97 2.40 -19.01
C GLU A 186 -0.18 1.53 -19.54
N PHE A 187 -0.89 0.86 -18.63
CA PHE A 187 -2.07 0.06 -18.95
C PHE A 187 -3.32 0.92 -18.85
N ALA A 188 -3.67 1.58 -19.96
CA ALA A 188 -4.91 2.32 -20.08
C ALA A 188 -6.08 1.40 -20.50
N ALA A 189 -7.31 1.78 -20.15
CA ALA A 189 -8.50 1.15 -20.70
C ALA A 189 -8.59 1.43 -22.21
N PRO A 190 -9.00 0.44 -23.03
CA PRO A 190 -9.03 0.58 -24.48
C PRO A 190 -10.03 1.67 -24.89
N THR A 191 -9.60 2.58 -25.76
CA THR A 191 -10.43 3.70 -26.25
C THR A 191 -11.18 3.37 -27.55
N SER A 192 -10.85 2.24 -28.18
CA SER A 192 -11.44 1.78 -29.44
C SER A 192 -11.67 0.26 -29.40
N ASP A 193 -12.65 -0.21 -30.18
CA ASP A 193 -12.97 -1.63 -30.35
C ASP A 193 -11.85 -2.45 -31.04
N THR A 194 -10.81 -1.77 -31.51
CA THR A 194 -9.61 -2.37 -32.14
C THR A 194 -8.37 -2.30 -31.25
N ASP A 195 -8.50 -1.73 -30.04
CA ASP A 195 -7.40 -1.62 -29.10
C ASP A 195 -7.28 -2.88 -28.24
N TYR A 196 -6.18 -3.60 -28.47
CA TYR A 196 -5.82 -4.85 -27.78
C TYR A 196 -4.49 -4.71 -27.01
N ALA A 197 -3.88 -3.52 -27.01
CA ALA A 197 -2.49 -3.32 -26.59
C ALA A 197 -2.27 -3.70 -25.12
N ALA A 198 -3.22 -3.38 -24.24
CA ALA A 198 -3.10 -3.69 -22.81
C ALA A 198 -2.96 -5.19 -22.52
N TYR A 199 -3.64 -6.06 -23.27
CA TYR A 199 -3.53 -7.51 -23.10
C TYR A 199 -2.23 -8.05 -23.72
N GLU A 200 -1.89 -7.61 -24.94
CA GLU A 200 -0.70 -8.08 -25.66
C GLU A 200 0.59 -7.64 -24.97
N ASN A 201 0.68 -6.39 -24.52
CA ASN A 201 1.81 -5.88 -23.75
C ASN A 201 1.99 -6.66 -22.44
N LEU A 202 0.89 -7.06 -21.79
CA LEU A 202 0.97 -7.86 -20.56
C LEU A 202 1.50 -9.27 -20.84
N VAL A 203 1.01 -9.92 -21.90
CA VAL A 203 1.48 -11.24 -22.35
C VAL A 203 2.95 -11.19 -22.74
N GLU A 204 3.37 -10.21 -23.54
CA GLU A 204 4.76 -10.03 -23.97
C GLU A 204 5.68 -9.70 -22.80
N TRP A 205 5.24 -8.88 -21.85
CA TRP A 205 6.05 -8.53 -20.69
C TRP A 205 6.29 -9.74 -19.78
N ILE A 206 5.26 -10.56 -19.54
CA ILE A 206 5.39 -11.82 -18.78
C ILE A 206 6.21 -12.84 -19.59
N GLY A 207 5.89 -13.03 -20.87
CA GLY A 207 6.55 -13.97 -21.78
C GLY A 207 8.00 -13.60 -22.11
N GLY A 208 8.37 -12.33 -21.99
CA GLY A 208 9.76 -11.89 -22.13
C GLY A 208 10.61 -12.16 -20.88
N ALA A 209 10.06 -12.77 -19.83
CA ALA A 209 10.80 -13.00 -18.59
C ALA A 209 11.78 -14.16 -18.73
N ASN A 210 12.81 -14.16 -17.86
CA ASN A 210 13.77 -15.25 -17.80
C ASN A 210 13.03 -16.60 -17.65
N THR A 211 13.51 -17.63 -18.35
CA THR A 211 12.88 -18.95 -18.37
C THR A 211 12.77 -19.55 -16.97
N TYR A 212 13.75 -19.31 -16.09
CA TYR A 212 13.68 -19.76 -14.69
C TYR A 212 12.57 -19.07 -13.91
N LEU A 213 12.35 -17.78 -14.14
CA LEU A 213 11.28 -17.02 -13.48
C LEU A 213 9.91 -17.57 -13.89
N ARG A 214 9.73 -17.94 -15.17
CA ARG A 214 8.50 -18.53 -15.70
C ARG A 214 8.29 -20.00 -15.36
N SER A 215 9.37 -20.76 -15.20
CA SER A 215 9.31 -22.18 -14.86
C SER A 215 8.86 -22.41 -13.42
N SER A 216 8.43 -23.62 -13.06
CA SER A 216 8.22 -24.01 -11.65
C SER A 216 9.52 -24.33 -10.90
N ILE A 217 10.67 -24.31 -11.59
CA ILE A 217 11.98 -24.64 -11.01
C ILE A 217 12.40 -23.50 -10.10
N GLY A 218 12.64 -23.80 -8.82
CA GLY A 218 13.02 -22.80 -7.82
C GLY A 218 11.85 -21.98 -7.26
N GLY A 219 10.60 -22.37 -7.54
CA GLY A 219 9.41 -21.77 -6.94
C GLY A 219 8.32 -21.45 -7.97
N VAL A 220 7.12 -21.15 -7.47
CA VAL A 220 5.96 -20.79 -8.29
C VAL A 220 6.06 -19.30 -8.70
N PRO A 221 5.91 -18.95 -9.98
CA PRO A 221 5.84 -17.55 -10.42
C PRO A 221 4.55 -16.88 -9.93
N GLN A 222 4.69 -15.64 -9.49
CA GLN A 222 3.61 -14.79 -9.03
C GLN A 222 3.72 -13.40 -9.65
N LEU A 223 2.64 -12.93 -10.27
CA LEU A 223 2.45 -11.55 -10.69
C LEU A 223 1.68 -10.78 -9.63
N LEU A 224 2.26 -9.70 -9.14
CA LEU A 224 1.62 -8.67 -8.34
C LEU A 224 1.30 -7.48 -9.26
N CYS A 225 0.02 -7.14 -9.36
CA CYS A 225 -0.44 -5.99 -10.14
C CYS A 225 -1.72 -5.40 -9.54
N ALA A 226 -1.94 -4.10 -9.77
CA ALA A 226 -3.16 -3.42 -9.35
C ALA A 226 -4.39 -3.93 -10.14
N GLU A 227 -5.57 -3.78 -9.54
CA GLU A 227 -6.83 -4.19 -10.16
C GLU A 227 -7.13 -3.42 -11.45
N THR A 228 -6.63 -2.17 -11.55
CA THR A 228 -6.71 -1.31 -12.74
C THR A 228 -6.11 -1.99 -13.97
N VAL A 229 -4.94 -2.63 -13.83
CA VAL A 229 -4.28 -3.37 -14.91
C VAL A 229 -5.13 -4.56 -15.36
N LEU A 230 -5.68 -5.31 -14.39
CA LEU A 230 -6.50 -6.49 -14.72
C LEU A 230 -7.81 -6.11 -15.41
N LYS A 231 -8.43 -4.99 -14.99
CA LYS A 231 -9.62 -4.42 -15.65
C LYS A 231 -9.31 -3.98 -17.08
N ALA A 232 -8.19 -3.29 -17.30
CA ALA A 232 -7.74 -2.86 -18.63
C ALA A 232 -7.39 -4.05 -19.55
N ALA A 233 -6.68 -5.06 -19.02
CA ALA A 233 -6.35 -6.26 -19.78
C ALA A 233 -7.61 -7.07 -20.15
N ARG A 234 -8.60 -7.14 -19.26
CA ARG A 234 -9.87 -7.83 -19.53
C ARG A 234 -10.68 -7.12 -20.62
N SER A 235 -10.77 -5.80 -20.59
CA SER A 235 -11.50 -5.04 -21.62
C SER A 235 -10.80 -5.12 -22.98
N ALA A 236 -9.47 -5.08 -23.02
CA ALA A 236 -8.71 -5.33 -24.25
C ALA A 236 -8.93 -6.76 -24.79
N LEU A 237 -8.94 -7.78 -23.92
CA LEU A 237 -9.24 -9.15 -24.30
C LEU A 237 -10.67 -9.31 -24.85
N ARG A 238 -11.64 -8.61 -24.27
CA ARG A 238 -13.03 -8.59 -24.77
C ARG A 238 -13.06 -8.10 -26.21
N ASN A 239 -12.34 -7.03 -26.54
CA ASN A 239 -12.28 -6.51 -27.90
C ASN A 239 -11.65 -7.55 -28.85
N LYS A 240 -10.62 -8.27 -28.40
CA LYS A 240 -9.95 -9.31 -29.20
C LYS A 240 -10.84 -10.52 -29.46
N LEU A 241 -11.66 -10.92 -28.49
CA LEU A 241 -12.57 -12.06 -28.55
C LEU A 241 -14.00 -11.68 -28.98
N ARG A 242 -14.18 -10.65 -29.81
CA ARG A 242 -15.48 -10.02 -30.16
C ARG A 242 -16.63 -10.95 -30.55
N MET A 243 -16.35 -12.19 -30.97
CA MET A 243 -17.35 -13.19 -31.38
C MET A 243 -17.69 -14.24 -30.29
N GLN A 244 -17.05 -14.17 -29.13
CA GLN A 244 -17.24 -15.12 -28.02
C GLN A 244 -18.02 -14.49 -26.85
N GLU A 245 -18.44 -15.34 -25.92
CA GLU A 245 -19.07 -14.93 -24.67
C GLU A 245 -18.14 -14.03 -23.84
N TYR A 246 -18.74 -13.17 -23.01
CA TYR A 246 -18.02 -12.23 -22.16
C TYR A 246 -16.99 -12.97 -21.28
N PRO A 247 -15.68 -12.75 -21.48
CA PRO A 247 -14.69 -13.54 -20.75
C PRO A 247 -14.76 -13.22 -19.26
N SER A 248 -14.86 -14.27 -18.44
CA SER A 248 -14.69 -14.18 -16.99
C SER A 248 -13.24 -13.85 -16.65
N MET A 249 -12.99 -13.29 -15.47
CA MET A 249 -11.62 -13.01 -15.00
C MET A 249 -10.78 -14.29 -14.94
N GLN A 250 -11.37 -15.39 -14.50
CA GLN A 250 -10.71 -16.69 -14.46
C GLN A 250 -10.28 -17.15 -15.86
N ARG A 251 -11.14 -16.98 -16.87
CA ARG A 251 -10.81 -17.35 -18.25
C ARG A 251 -9.70 -16.48 -18.83
N MET A 252 -9.68 -15.18 -18.51
CA MET A 252 -8.60 -14.28 -18.92
C MET A 252 -7.26 -14.74 -18.31
N LEU A 253 -7.24 -15.13 -17.04
CA LEU A 253 -6.03 -15.62 -16.39
C LEU A 253 -5.52 -16.94 -16.97
N GLU A 254 -6.42 -17.84 -17.37
CA GLU A 254 -6.05 -19.08 -18.07
C GLU A 254 -5.40 -18.80 -19.43
N LEU A 255 -6.01 -17.92 -20.23
CA LEU A 255 -5.46 -17.53 -21.53
C LEU A 255 -4.11 -16.83 -21.38
N LEU A 256 -3.98 -15.94 -20.39
CA LEU A 256 -2.73 -15.27 -20.11
C LEU A 256 -1.61 -16.25 -19.71
N ARG A 257 -1.93 -17.32 -18.97
CA ARG A 257 -0.96 -18.39 -18.64
C ARG A 257 -0.49 -19.14 -19.88
N GLU A 258 -1.41 -19.44 -20.79
CA GLU A 258 -1.12 -20.15 -22.03
C GLU A 258 -0.30 -19.28 -22.99
N ASP A 259 -0.78 -18.06 -23.26
CA ASP A 259 -0.18 -17.11 -24.20
C ASP A 259 1.23 -16.66 -23.73
N ALA A 260 1.42 -16.43 -22.43
CA ALA A 260 2.72 -16.04 -21.88
C ALA A 260 3.67 -17.23 -21.64
N MET A 261 3.25 -18.45 -21.97
CA MET A 261 3.94 -19.71 -21.67
C MET A 261 4.36 -19.84 -20.19
N CYS A 262 3.46 -19.47 -19.29
CA CYS A 262 3.65 -19.50 -17.84
C CYS A 262 2.53 -20.32 -17.18
N PRO A 263 2.58 -21.66 -17.25
CA PRO A 263 1.45 -22.52 -16.88
C PRO A 263 1.05 -22.41 -15.39
N ASN A 264 2.03 -22.13 -14.51
CA ASN A 264 1.82 -22.08 -13.06
C ASN A 264 1.73 -20.65 -12.50
N LEU A 265 1.50 -19.63 -13.34
CA LEU A 265 1.48 -18.25 -12.88
C LEU A 265 0.31 -18.00 -11.91
N ILE A 266 0.61 -17.51 -10.72
CA ILE A 266 -0.40 -16.98 -9.79
C ILE A 266 -0.47 -15.47 -10.00
N VAL A 267 -1.67 -14.95 -10.26
CA VAL A 267 -1.90 -13.51 -10.31
C VAL A 267 -2.58 -13.10 -9.01
N SER A 268 -1.94 -12.21 -8.26
CA SER A 268 -2.42 -11.69 -6.98
C SER A 268 -2.65 -10.19 -7.11
N SER A 269 -3.89 -9.76 -6.89
CA SER A 269 -4.26 -8.34 -6.77
C SER A 269 -4.89 -8.11 -5.39
N HIS A 270 -4.52 -7.02 -4.74
CA HIS A 270 -5.10 -6.58 -3.47
C HIS A 270 -5.17 -5.05 -3.47
N GLU A 271 -6.07 -4.49 -2.67
CA GLU A 271 -6.26 -3.03 -2.54
C GLU A 271 -4.97 -2.33 -2.08
N ALA A 272 -4.20 -2.96 -1.18
CA ALA A 272 -2.90 -2.48 -0.71
C ALA A 272 -1.86 -2.24 -1.83
N LEU A 273 -2.05 -2.79 -3.04
CA LEU A 273 -1.15 -2.52 -4.18
C LEU A 273 -1.38 -1.13 -4.81
N GLY A 274 -2.45 -0.43 -4.43
CA GLY A 274 -2.80 0.88 -4.95
C GLY A 274 -3.46 0.85 -6.33
N GLN A 275 -3.60 2.02 -6.94
CA GLN A 275 -4.03 2.18 -8.32
C GLN A 275 -2.83 2.55 -9.20
N GLY A 276 -2.74 1.94 -10.38
CA GLY A 276 -1.68 2.27 -11.34
C GLY A 276 -1.32 1.10 -12.23
N SER A 277 -0.14 1.19 -12.85
CA SER A 277 0.34 0.26 -13.87
C SER A 277 1.59 -0.52 -13.44
N ARG A 278 1.96 -0.50 -12.15
CA ARG A 278 3.14 -1.20 -11.64
C ARG A 278 2.94 -2.71 -11.69
N LEU A 279 3.92 -3.38 -12.29
CA LEU A 279 3.99 -4.83 -12.41
C LEU A 279 5.21 -5.33 -11.64
N THR A 280 5.01 -6.32 -10.79
CA THR A 280 6.08 -7.05 -10.13
C THR A 280 5.88 -8.54 -10.35
N LEU A 281 6.83 -9.17 -11.03
CA LEU A 281 6.88 -10.62 -11.22
C LEU A 281 7.94 -11.20 -10.29
N GLN A 282 7.54 -12.11 -9.42
CA GLN A 282 8.44 -12.73 -8.45
C GLN A 282 8.19 -14.22 -8.28
N LYS A 283 9.08 -14.91 -7.59
CA LYS A 283 8.74 -16.21 -6.99
C LYS A 283 7.98 -15.99 -5.69
N VAL A 284 7.00 -16.85 -5.43
CA VAL A 284 6.28 -16.89 -4.15
C VAL A 284 7.27 -16.96 -2.99
N GLY A 285 7.08 -16.11 -1.98
CA GLY A 285 7.95 -16.03 -0.80
C GLY A 285 9.25 -15.23 -1.01
N ASN A 286 9.36 -14.43 -2.07
CA ASN A 286 10.51 -13.55 -2.28
C ASN A 286 10.41 -12.22 -1.51
N ILE A 287 9.23 -11.86 -0.98
CA ILE A 287 9.04 -10.66 -0.17
C ILE A 287 8.77 -11.05 1.28
N ASP A 288 9.47 -10.41 2.19
CA ASP A 288 9.28 -10.53 3.63
C ASP A 288 8.72 -9.24 4.21
N VAL A 289 7.79 -9.39 5.16
CA VAL A 289 7.26 -8.32 6.00
C VAL A 289 7.62 -8.64 7.44
N ALA A 290 8.32 -7.72 8.09
CA ALA A 290 8.72 -7.87 9.49
C ALA A 290 7.93 -6.93 10.40
N PHE A 291 7.65 -7.44 11.59
CA PHE A 291 7.10 -6.68 12.70
C PHE A 291 7.77 -7.13 14.02
N ASN A 292 7.68 -6.35 15.09
CA ASN A 292 8.38 -6.65 16.36
C ASN A 292 7.44 -6.70 17.60
N THR A 293 6.15 -6.94 17.40
CA THR A 293 5.11 -6.69 18.42
C THR A 293 5.17 -7.63 19.63
N GLN A 294 5.62 -8.87 19.47
CA GLN A 294 5.70 -9.80 20.61
C GLN A 294 6.76 -9.38 21.61
N ALA A 295 7.81 -8.75 21.11
CA ALA A 295 9.04 -8.53 21.84
C ALA A 295 9.17 -7.07 22.35
N ALA A 296 8.19 -6.21 22.03
CA ALA A 296 8.07 -4.86 22.55
C ALA A 296 7.79 -4.89 24.07
N SER A 297 8.55 -4.10 24.84
CA SER A 297 8.38 -4.02 26.30
C SER A 297 7.02 -3.44 26.71
N LYS A 298 6.43 -2.58 25.87
CA LYS A 298 5.14 -1.90 26.07
C LYS A 298 4.46 -1.71 24.70
N PHE A 299 3.66 -2.68 24.28
CA PHE A 299 2.98 -2.65 22.98
C PHE A 299 1.85 -1.61 22.92
N CYS A 300 0.96 -1.62 23.92
CA CYS A 300 -0.19 -0.72 24.03
C CYS A 300 -0.31 -0.16 25.44
N GLN A 301 -0.59 1.13 25.58
CA GLN A 301 -0.76 1.82 26.85
C GLN A 301 -1.91 2.82 26.81
N ILE A 302 -2.62 2.95 27.91
CA ILE A 302 -3.57 4.04 28.14
C ILE A 302 -3.00 4.94 29.23
N ARG A 303 -2.91 6.24 28.96
CA ARG A 303 -2.32 7.22 29.87
C ARG A 303 -3.33 8.32 30.18
N ASP A 304 -3.44 8.65 31.46
CA ASP A 304 -4.23 9.78 31.95
C ASP A 304 -3.28 10.97 32.18
N ILE A 305 -3.00 11.71 31.10
CA ILE A 305 -2.05 12.84 31.10
C ILE A 305 -2.76 14.19 30.99
N TYR A 306 -4.08 14.18 30.80
CA TYR A 306 -4.86 15.38 30.54
C TYR A 306 -5.50 15.89 31.83
N GLU A 307 -5.73 17.21 31.89
CA GLU A 307 -6.34 17.85 33.05
C GLU A 307 -7.82 17.48 33.21
N ASP A 308 -8.51 17.13 32.12
CA ASP A 308 -9.89 16.63 32.15
C ASP A 308 -9.90 15.13 32.51
N PRO A 309 -10.54 14.72 33.63
CA PRO A 309 -10.64 13.32 34.03
C PRO A 309 -11.38 12.40 33.05
N ASN A 310 -12.00 12.94 32.01
CA ASN A 310 -12.71 12.18 30.97
C ASN A 310 -11.86 11.99 29.71
N GLU A 311 -10.72 12.68 29.60
CA GLU A 311 -9.82 12.57 28.47
C GLU A 311 -8.68 11.62 28.78
N TRP A 312 -8.40 10.68 27.88
CA TRP A 312 -7.29 9.75 28.04
C TRP A 312 -6.54 9.59 26.72
N GLN A 313 -5.26 9.26 26.84
CA GLN A 313 -4.39 9.05 25.70
C GLN A 313 -4.23 7.55 25.44
N PHE A 314 -4.49 7.14 24.20
CA PHE A 314 -4.07 5.83 23.69
C PHE A 314 -2.67 5.96 23.09
N TRP A 315 -1.80 5.01 23.41
CA TRP A 315 -0.45 4.92 22.86
C TRP A 315 -0.16 3.49 22.43
N LEU A 316 0.08 3.29 21.14
CA LEU A 316 0.55 2.03 20.59
C LEU A 316 1.88 2.25 19.88
N GLN A 317 2.87 1.40 20.15
CA GLN A 317 4.16 1.42 19.48
C GLN A 317 4.52 0.03 18.95
N ALA A 318 4.85 -0.05 17.67
CA ALA A 318 5.26 -1.27 16.99
C ALA A 318 6.19 -0.95 15.82
N GLY A 319 7.22 -1.76 15.64
CA GLY A 319 8.17 -1.64 14.55
C GLY A 319 7.76 -2.43 13.33
N TYR A 320 7.89 -1.83 12.15
CA TYR A 320 7.57 -2.43 10.85
C TYR A 320 8.68 -2.16 9.83
N ASP A 321 8.94 -3.13 8.95
CA ASP A 321 9.79 -2.95 7.76
C ASP A 321 9.50 -4.03 6.72
N THR A 322 9.89 -3.80 5.47
CA THR A 322 9.70 -4.74 4.36
C THR A 322 11.01 -5.02 3.63
N ARG A 323 11.13 -6.23 3.06
CA ARG A 323 12.35 -6.64 2.33
C ARG A 323 12.03 -7.48 1.10
N ILE A 324 12.80 -7.25 0.04
CA ILE A 324 12.89 -8.14 -1.12
C ILE A 324 14.10 -9.05 -0.91
N ASN A 325 13.87 -10.36 -0.87
CA ASN A 325 14.91 -11.34 -0.57
C ASN A 325 15.96 -11.40 -1.68
N ASP A 326 15.56 -11.60 -2.93
CA ASP A 326 16.45 -11.62 -4.09
C ASP A 326 15.87 -10.81 -5.27
N TRP A 327 16.75 -10.07 -5.95
CA TRP A 327 16.42 -9.24 -7.13
C TRP A 327 17.06 -9.79 -8.42
N HIS A 328 17.57 -11.02 -8.41
CA HIS A 328 18.10 -11.65 -9.62
C HIS A 328 16.99 -11.89 -10.66
N GLU A 329 17.30 -11.75 -11.96
CA GLU A 329 16.37 -12.00 -13.09
C GLU A 329 15.67 -13.38 -13.09
N LYS A 330 16.20 -14.36 -12.34
CA LYS A 330 15.60 -15.70 -12.21
C LYS A 330 14.46 -15.74 -11.20
N VAL A 331 14.42 -14.76 -10.30
CA VAL A 331 13.53 -14.71 -9.13
C VAL A 331 12.65 -13.46 -9.12
N PHE A 332 13.08 -12.39 -9.79
CA PHE A 332 12.42 -11.08 -9.73
C PHE A 332 12.51 -10.30 -11.04
N ARG A 333 11.42 -9.62 -11.41
CA ARG A 333 11.36 -8.60 -12.47
C ARG A 333 10.32 -7.53 -12.13
N CYS A 334 10.61 -6.26 -12.39
CA CYS A 334 9.64 -5.17 -12.29
C CYS A 334 9.65 -4.24 -13.52
N ASN A 335 8.66 -3.36 -13.60
CA ASN A 335 8.52 -2.34 -14.64
C ASN A 335 8.83 -0.92 -14.12
N GLU A 336 8.68 0.07 -15.00
CA GLU A 336 8.97 1.50 -14.78
C GLU A 336 7.85 2.27 -14.07
N GLN A 337 6.65 1.69 -14.00
CA GLN A 337 5.44 2.38 -13.57
C GLN A 337 5.39 2.52 -12.04
N LYS A 338 4.70 3.57 -11.59
CA LYS A 338 4.42 3.81 -10.17
C LYS A 338 2.93 3.63 -9.91
N ASN A 339 2.60 3.22 -8.69
CA ASN A 339 1.22 3.17 -8.23
C ASN A 339 0.99 4.26 -7.19
N GLU A 340 -0.20 4.82 -7.20
CA GLU A 340 -0.68 5.73 -6.19
C GLU A 340 -1.37 4.93 -5.08
N SER A 341 -1.19 5.39 -3.84
CA SER A 341 -1.89 4.81 -2.69
C SER A 341 -3.39 5.03 -2.80
N LEU A 342 -4.18 4.08 -2.30
CA LEU A 342 -5.61 4.29 -2.08
C LEU A 342 -5.86 5.22 -0.89
N ASP A 343 -7.11 5.67 -0.76
CA ASP A 343 -7.58 6.42 0.40
C ASP A 343 -7.34 5.62 1.69
N LEU A 344 -7.06 6.34 2.79
CA LEU A 344 -6.82 5.75 4.12
C LEU A 344 -8.09 5.06 4.64
N ALA A 345 -7.94 4.02 5.45
CA ALA A 345 -9.05 3.17 5.93
C ALA A 345 -10.03 3.86 6.89
N GLY A 346 -9.77 5.12 7.28
CA GLY A 346 -10.63 5.86 8.19
C GLY A 346 -11.90 6.40 7.54
N ASP A 347 -13.06 5.97 8.04
CA ASP A 347 -14.39 6.44 7.59
C ASP A 347 -14.63 7.95 7.86
N TYR A 348 -13.90 8.53 8.82
CA TYR A 348 -14.01 9.94 9.18
C TYR A 348 -12.90 10.76 8.53
N CYS A 349 -13.15 11.18 7.30
CA CYS A 349 -12.41 12.27 6.68
C CYS A 349 -12.59 13.55 7.53
N LYS A 350 -11.69 13.80 8.49
CA LYS A 350 -11.53 15.14 9.09
C LYS A 350 -11.06 16.17 8.06
N THR A 351 -10.86 15.76 6.82
CA THR A 351 -10.52 16.59 5.69
C THR A 351 -11.78 17.14 5.03
N GLY A 352 -11.70 18.35 4.50
CA GLY A 352 -12.71 18.85 3.56
C GLY A 352 -12.19 18.82 2.13
N GLY A 353 -12.94 19.45 1.24
CA GLY A 353 -12.56 19.62 -0.15
C GLY A 353 -12.68 21.07 -0.62
N VAL A 354 -12.08 21.36 -1.77
CA VAL A 354 -12.26 22.61 -2.51
C VAL A 354 -12.72 22.29 -3.92
N GLN A 355 -13.74 22.98 -4.39
CA GLN A 355 -14.18 22.98 -5.79
C GLN A 355 -14.13 24.39 -6.33
N VAL A 356 -13.74 24.55 -7.60
CA VAL A 356 -13.72 25.86 -8.25
C VAL A 356 -14.65 25.89 -9.45
N ALA A 357 -15.58 26.84 -9.43
CA ALA A 357 -16.42 27.20 -10.55
C ALA A 357 -15.67 28.22 -11.41
N ILE A 358 -15.20 27.79 -12.58
CA ILE A 358 -14.56 28.65 -13.57
C ILE A 358 -15.61 29.12 -14.57
N THR A 359 -15.64 30.42 -14.84
CA THR A 359 -16.50 31.02 -15.86
C THR A 359 -15.67 31.80 -16.88
N GLY A 360 -16.17 31.92 -18.11
CA GLY A 360 -15.52 32.70 -19.18
C GLY A 360 -14.48 31.96 -20.03
N THR A 361 -14.19 30.69 -19.73
CA THR A 361 -13.36 29.78 -20.57
C THR A 361 -13.56 28.31 -20.19
N ASP A 362 -13.49 27.40 -21.16
CA ASP A 362 -13.48 25.95 -20.93
C ASP A 362 -12.06 25.38 -20.70
N LYS A 363 -11.03 26.21 -20.91
CA LYS A 363 -9.61 25.84 -20.79
C LYS A 363 -8.96 26.31 -19.48
N GLY A 364 -9.72 26.95 -18.60
CA GLY A 364 -9.19 27.45 -17.33
C GLY A 364 -8.83 26.30 -16.39
N GLN A 365 -7.68 26.39 -15.74
CA GLN A 365 -7.28 25.47 -14.67
C GLN A 365 -6.97 26.24 -13.39
N TRP A 366 -7.02 25.52 -12.28
CA TRP A 366 -6.73 26.04 -10.95
C TRP A 366 -5.92 25.03 -10.14
N SER A 367 -5.25 25.51 -9.10
CA SER A 367 -4.43 24.72 -8.17
C SER A 367 -4.46 25.36 -6.80
N ILE A 368 -3.95 24.68 -5.79
CA ILE A 368 -3.73 25.25 -4.46
C ILE A 368 -2.26 25.67 -4.38
N GLN A 369 -2.01 26.89 -3.89
CA GLN A 369 -0.67 27.44 -3.73
C GLN A 369 0.25 26.47 -2.98
N GLY A 370 1.38 26.13 -3.60
CA GLY A 370 2.34 25.15 -3.06
C GLY A 370 2.06 23.68 -3.44
N LYS A 371 0.96 23.38 -4.15
CA LYS A 371 0.67 22.05 -4.70
C LYS A 371 0.85 22.02 -6.22
N VAL A 372 1.42 20.93 -6.73
CA VAL A 372 1.72 20.76 -8.17
C VAL A 372 0.47 20.36 -8.98
N ALA A 373 -0.52 19.75 -8.32
CA ALA A 373 -1.72 19.24 -8.98
C ALA A 373 -2.66 20.36 -9.46
N LYS A 374 -2.95 20.36 -10.76
CA LYS A 374 -3.90 21.27 -11.42
C LYS A 374 -5.24 20.57 -11.67
N ARG A 375 -6.32 21.34 -11.63
CA ARG A 375 -7.71 20.87 -11.81
C ARG A 375 -8.47 21.80 -12.76
N GLY A 376 -9.38 21.21 -13.53
CA GLY A 376 -10.30 21.93 -14.40
C GLY A 376 -11.55 22.43 -13.66
N ASN A 377 -12.45 23.06 -14.42
CA ASN A 377 -13.72 23.56 -13.92
C ASN A 377 -14.56 22.45 -13.28
N GLY A 378 -15.11 22.69 -12.08
CA GLY A 378 -16.00 21.75 -11.39
C GLY A 378 -15.32 20.51 -10.81
N GLN A 379 -14.00 20.33 -10.99
CA GLN A 379 -13.26 19.27 -10.32
C GLN A 379 -12.98 19.63 -8.87
N CYS A 380 -12.91 18.64 -7.98
CA CYS A 380 -12.66 18.82 -6.56
C CYS A 380 -11.23 18.39 -6.18
N ILE A 381 -10.65 19.08 -5.19
CA ILE A 381 -9.50 18.58 -4.41
C ILE A 381 -10.05 18.21 -3.03
N ILE A 382 -10.13 16.91 -2.75
CA ILE A 382 -10.56 16.36 -1.46
C ILE A 382 -9.32 15.97 -0.62
N GLY A 383 -9.52 15.61 0.65
CA GLY A 383 -8.40 15.22 1.52
C GLY A 383 -7.60 16.40 2.09
N LEU A 384 -8.16 17.61 2.09
CA LEU A 384 -7.50 18.80 2.64
C LEU A 384 -7.77 18.93 4.15
N PRO A 385 -6.73 19.00 5.01
CA PRO A 385 -6.90 19.36 6.40
C PRO A 385 -7.70 20.66 6.56
N PRO A 386 -8.57 20.82 7.58
CA PRO A 386 -9.30 22.05 7.80
C PRO A 386 -8.34 23.23 7.97
N GLY A 387 -8.57 24.31 7.24
CA GLY A 387 -7.61 25.40 7.16
C GLY A 387 -7.86 26.34 6.00
N LYS A 388 -7.06 27.41 5.92
CA LYS A 388 -7.12 28.39 4.84
C LYS A 388 -6.18 27.97 3.71
N TYR A 389 -6.72 27.86 2.50
CA TYR A 389 -5.97 27.54 1.29
C TYR A 389 -6.08 28.70 0.30
N THR A 390 -4.99 28.95 -0.42
CA THR A 390 -4.96 29.96 -1.50
C THR A 390 -5.09 29.23 -2.83
N ILE A 391 -6.10 29.59 -3.62
CA ILE A 391 -6.37 29.06 -4.95
C ILE A 391 -5.64 29.91 -5.98
N GLU A 392 -4.86 29.26 -6.84
CA GLU A 392 -4.12 29.89 -7.94
C GLU A 392 -4.66 29.41 -9.28
N PHE A 393 -4.98 30.37 -10.16
CA PHE A 393 -5.44 30.10 -11.52
C PHE A 393 -4.25 30.01 -12.48
N THR A 394 -4.33 29.19 -13.52
CA THR A 394 -3.31 29.15 -14.58
C THR A 394 -3.67 30.08 -15.73
N ASP A 395 -2.70 30.56 -16.48
CA ASP A 395 -2.99 31.34 -17.68
C ASP A 395 -3.75 30.51 -18.71
N ALA A 396 -4.73 31.12 -19.36
CA ALA A 396 -5.50 30.54 -20.45
C ALA A 396 -5.35 31.43 -21.69
N ASP A 397 -5.02 30.84 -22.84
CA ASP A 397 -4.73 31.58 -24.07
C ASP A 397 -5.85 32.57 -24.45
N GLY A 398 -5.48 33.83 -24.62
CA GLY A 398 -6.40 34.90 -25.04
C GLY A 398 -7.35 35.41 -23.96
N LYS A 399 -7.11 35.09 -22.68
CA LYS A 399 -7.96 35.50 -21.55
C LYS A 399 -7.18 36.16 -20.43
N THR A 400 -7.82 37.08 -19.72
CA THR A 400 -7.25 37.69 -18.50
C THR A 400 -7.51 36.77 -17.31
N LYS A 401 -6.42 36.35 -16.65
CA LYS A 401 -6.44 35.43 -15.50
C LYS A 401 -7.13 36.06 -14.27
N PRO A 402 -7.96 35.31 -13.52
CA PRO A 402 -8.54 35.76 -12.26
C PRO A 402 -7.48 35.95 -11.15
N ALA A 403 -7.75 36.83 -10.20
CA ALA A 403 -6.92 36.96 -8.99
C ALA A 403 -6.98 35.69 -8.12
N ASN A 404 -5.93 35.45 -7.34
CA ASN A 404 -5.90 34.33 -6.40
C ASN A 404 -6.97 34.50 -5.31
N THR A 405 -7.65 33.41 -4.95
CA THR A 405 -8.78 33.43 -4.00
C THR A 405 -8.46 32.60 -2.77
N GLN A 406 -8.71 33.13 -1.57
CA GLN A 406 -8.58 32.34 -0.35
C GLN A 406 -9.87 31.60 -0.04
N VAL A 407 -9.77 30.32 0.30
CA VAL A 407 -10.89 29.46 0.69
C VAL A 407 -10.62 28.82 2.05
N THR A 408 -11.63 28.74 2.90
CA THR A 408 -11.55 28.02 4.17
C THR A 408 -12.17 26.65 3.99
N VAL A 409 -11.39 25.61 4.25
CA VAL A 409 -11.85 24.22 4.22
C VAL A 409 -12.29 23.81 5.61
N VAL A 410 -13.49 23.23 5.70
CA VAL A 410 -14.06 22.63 6.91
C VAL A 410 -14.14 21.13 6.73
N ALA A 411 -13.91 20.37 7.80
CA ALA A 411 -14.00 18.91 7.78
C ALA A 411 -15.37 18.44 7.28
N GLY A 412 -15.40 17.51 6.33
CA GLY A 412 -16.66 16.94 5.81
C GLY A 412 -17.43 17.82 4.83
N GLU A 413 -16.93 19.02 4.47
CA GLU A 413 -17.57 19.92 3.51
C GLU A 413 -16.68 20.18 2.29
N VAL A 414 -17.31 20.46 1.15
CA VAL A 414 -16.63 20.95 -0.06
C VAL A 414 -16.86 22.45 -0.16
N ALA A 415 -15.79 23.22 0.06
CA ALA A 415 -15.83 24.66 -0.07
C ALA A 415 -15.76 25.06 -1.56
N THR A 416 -16.70 25.90 -2.01
CA THR A 416 -16.76 26.35 -3.40
C THR A 416 -16.14 27.74 -3.54
N ALA A 417 -15.24 27.90 -4.51
CA ALA A 417 -14.71 29.19 -4.94
C ALA A 417 -15.03 29.46 -6.42
N THR A 418 -14.95 30.72 -6.83
CA THR A 418 -15.26 31.13 -8.21
C THR A 418 -14.09 31.86 -8.83
N GLY A 419 -13.78 31.55 -10.10
CA GLY A 419 -12.78 32.25 -10.92
C GLY A 419 -13.32 32.63 -12.28
N ALA A 420 -13.47 33.93 -12.53
CA ALA A 420 -13.99 34.44 -13.81
C ALA A 420 -12.83 34.92 -14.71
N TYR A 421 -12.60 34.24 -15.83
CA TYR A 421 -11.68 34.70 -16.86
C TYR A 421 -12.39 35.69 -17.78
N THR A 422 -11.79 36.86 -18.00
CA THR A 422 -12.36 37.91 -18.86
C THR A 422 -11.73 37.91 -20.24
#